data_AF-A0A650ENR7-F1
#
_entry.id   AF-A0A650ENR7-F1
#
_cell.length_a   1.000
_cell.length_b   1.000
_cell.length_c   1.000
_cell.angle_alpha   90.00
_cell.angle_beta   90.00
_cell.angle_gamma   90.00
#
_symmetry.space_group_name_H-M   'P 1'
#
loop_
_entity.id
_entity.type
_entity.pdbx_description
1 polymer ?
#
loop_
_entity_poly.entity_id
_entity_poly.type
_entity_poly.pdbx_seq_one_letter_code
_entity_poly.pdbx_strand_id
1 'polypeptide(L)'
;MTNITINEKKRKVEVSKAFAKAASKYGTDEYKILQEVRKDYPTFKIETRKTTKRAVSYKGLTYKYMEQYIEAHDDEQKSIMATYKNLRGTSEQAADSFAETCSYQEIKDWFLNTFGEIAEFHKMREKILTSANNEKAA
;
A
#
# COMPACT_ATOMS: atom_id res chain seq x y z
N MET A 1 -3.94 0.41 20.91
CA MET A 1 -4.61 -0.18 19.73
C MET A 1 -5.78 -1.01 20.22
N THR A 2 -7.01 -0.74 19.76
CA THR A 2 -8.20 -1.52 20.17
C THR A 2 -8.22 -2.84 19.41
N ASN A 3 -8.12 -3.96 20.13
CA ASN A 3 -7.97 -5.30 19.54
C ASN A 3 -9.31 -5.96 19.14
N ILE A 4 -10.42 -5.43 19.67
CA ILE A 4 -11.78 -5.94 19.49
C ILE A 4 -12.70 -4.76 19.12
N THR A 5 -13.62 -4.97 18.20
CA THR A 5 -14.64 -4.00 17.78
C THR A 5 -15.98 -4.71 17.66
N ILE A 6 -17.00 -4.18 18.31
CA ILE A 6 -18.36 -4.77 18.29
C ILE A 6 -19.18 -4.00 17.25
N ASN A 7 -19.69 -4.72 16.24
CA ASN A 7 -20.60 -4.18 15.23
C ASN A 7 -22.02 -4.68 15.49
N GLU A 8 -22.81 -3.86 16.17
CA GLU A 8 -24.20 -4.18 16.52
C GLU A 8 -25.09 -4.34 15.28
N LYS A 9 -24.94 -3.46 14.28
CA LYS A 9 -25.73 -3.50 13.03
C LYS A 9 -25.61 -4.81 12.26
N LYS A 10 -24.43 -5.44 12.30
CA LYS A 10 -24.14 -6.70 11.60
C LYS A 10 -24.15 -7.91 12.53
N ARG A 11 -24.41 -7.71 13.84
CA ARG A 11 -24.29 -8.72 14.90
C ARG A 11 -22.94 -9.46 14.83
N LYS A 12 -21.85 -8.71 14.74
CA LYS A 12 -20.49 -9.25 14.54
C LYS A 12 -19.50 -8.63 15.51
N VAL A 13 -18.58 -9.45 16.00
CA VAL A 13 -17.42 -9.00 16.76
C VAL A 13 -16.20 -9.13 15.85
N GLU A 14 -15.59 -8.00 15.50
CA GLU A 14 -14.39 -7.95 14.71
C GLU A 14 -13.15 -7.93 15.59
N VAL A 15 -12.27 -8.90 15.41
CA VAL A 15 -10.99 -8.97 16.13
C VAL A 15 -9.80 -8.73 15.21
N SER A 16 -8.72 -8.16 15.74
CA SER A 16 -7.47 -8.00 14.97
C SER A 16 -6.82 -9.37 14.71
N LYS A 17 -6.03 -9.49 13.63
CA LYS A 17 -5.36 -10.75 13.29
C LYS A 17 -4.36 -11.20 14.36
N ALA A 18 -3.65 -10.25 14.96
CA ALA A 18 -2.73 -10.52 16.07
C ALA A 18 -3.48 -11.04 17.30
N PHE A 19 -4.60 -10.38 17.65
CA PHE A 19 -5.45 -10.79 18.75
C PHE A 19 -6.06 -12.17 18.54
N ALA A 20 -6.61 -12.45 17.35
CA ALA A 20 -7.15 -13.78 17.02
C ALA A 20 -6.09 -14.88 17.16
N LYS A 21 -4.84 -14.60 16.77
CA LYS A 21 -3.73 -15.56 16.91
C LYS A 21 -3.37 -15.82 18.38
N ALA A 22 -3.38 -14.78 19.21
CA ALA A 22 -3.08 -14.92 20.64
C ALA A 22 -4.24 -15.56 21.43
N ALA A 23 -5.48 -15.21 21.09
CA ALA A 23 -6.69 -15.80 21.65
C ALA A 23 -6.92 -17.25 21.20
N SER A 24 -6.26 -17.71 20.14
CA SER A 24 -6.27 -19.13 19.76
C SER A 24 -5.45 -20.01 20.72
N LYS A 25 -4.60 -19.42 21.55
CA LYS A 25 -3.84 -20.14 22.58
C LYS A 25 -4.66 -20.18 23.87
N TYR A 26 -4.98 -21.38 24.33
CA TYR A 26 -5.72 -21.56 25.57
C TYR A 26 -4.90 -21.03 26.76
N GLY A 27 -5.55 -20.28 27.65
CA GLY A 27 -4.94 -19.76 28.88
C GLY A 27 -4.28 -18.37 28.76
N THR A 28 -4.23 -17.78 27.57
CA THR A 28 -3.78 -16.38 27.41
C THR A 28 -4.83 -15.39 27.90
N ASP A 29 -4.40 -14.18 28.24
CA ASP A 29 -5.31 -13.10 28.62
C ASP A 29 -6.24 -12.74 27.45
N GLU A 30 -5.73 -12.74 26.21
CA GLU A 30 -6.58 -12.54 25.03
C GLU A 30 -7.66 -13.62 24.86
N TYR A 31 -7.38 -14.88 25.22
CA TYR A 31 -8.39 -15.94 25.21
C TYR A 31 -9.50 -15.65 26.23
N LYS A 32 -9.14 -15.24 27.46
CA LYS A 32 -10.13 -14.93 28.51
C LYS A 32 -11.04 -13.78 28.07
N ILE A 33 -10.45 -12.71 27.55
CA ILE A 33 -11.19 -11.55 27.05
C ILE A 33 -12.13 -11.97 25.90
N LEU A 34 -11.68 -12.82 24.98
CA LEU A 34 -12.54 -13.32 23.90
C LEU A 34 -13.70 -14.19 24.42
N GLN A 35 -13.49 -14.96 25.49
CA GLN A 35 -14.53 -15.74 26.14
C GLN A 35 -15.56 -14.86 26.86
N GLU A 36 -15.13 -13.77 27.52
CA GLU A 36 -16.04 -12.79 28.11
C GLU A 36 -16.92 -12.15 27.04
N VAL A 37 -16.32 -11.70 25.93
CA VAL A 37 -17.08 -11.15 24.79
C VAL A 37 -18.07 -12.16 24.20
N ARG A 38 -17.75 -13.46 24.21
CA ARG A 38 -18.72 -14.51 23.81
C ARG A 38 -19.89 -14.66 24.78
N LYS A 39 -19.67 -14.42 26.08
CA LYS A 39 -20.72 -14.50 27.11
C LYS A 39 -21.66 -13.30 27.02
N ASP A 40 -21.12 -12.10 26.82
CA ASP A 40 -21.92 -10.88 26.64
C ASP A 40 -22.69 -10.87 25.31
N TYR A 41 -22.09 -11.44 24.25
CA TYR A 41 -22.67 -11.43 22.90
C TYR A 41 -22.80 -12.85 22.31
N PRO A 42 -23.65 -13.73 22.88
CA PRO A 42 -23.74 -15.13 22.47
C PRO A 42 -24.26 -15.31 21.04
N THR A 43 -25.06 -14.35 20.55
CA THR A 43 -25.65 -14.38 19.20
C THR A 43 -24.74 -13.75 18.14
N PHE A 44 -23.62 -13.13 18.54
CA PHE A 44 -22.75 -12.41 17.60
C PHE A 44 -21.70 -13.33 17.00
N LYS A 45 -21.45 -13.16 15.70
CA LYS A 45 -20.40 -13.91 15.01
C LYS A 45 -19.05 -13.22 15.18
N ILE A 46 -18.05 -13.96 15.68
CA ILE A 46 -16.67 -13.46 15.76
C ILE A 46 -16.01 -13.64 14.39
N GLU A 47 -15.52 -12.54 13.82
CA GLU A 47 -14.80 -12.53 12.56
C GLU A 47 -13.47 -11.77 12.69
N THR A 48 -12.42 -12.28 12.07
CA THR A 48 -11.15 -11.56 12.02
C THR A 48 -11.28 -10.40 11.03
N ARG A 49 -10.98 -9.17 11.46
CA ARG A 49 -10.94 -8.00 10.59
C ARG A 49 -10.02 -8.28 9.40
N LYS A 50 -10.58 -8.25 8.20
CA LYS A 50 -9.78 -8.27 6.97
C LYS A 50 -9.09 -6.93 6.86
N THR A 51 -7.77 -6.92 6.81
CA THR A 51 -7.04 -5.72 6.38
C THR A 51 -7.40 -5.49 4.91
N THR A 52 -8.25 -4.52 4.63
CA THR A 52 -8.39 -3.99 3.28
C THR A 52 -6.98 -3.59 2.85
N LYS A 53 -6.49 -4.23 1.78
CA LYS A 53 -5.23 -3.79 1.16
C LYS A 53 -5.44 -2.31 0.87
N ARG A 54 -4.61 -1.44 1.47
CA ARG A 54 -4.64 -0.02 1.11
C ARG A 54 -4.58 0.04 -0.41
N ALA A 55 -5.48 0.81 -1.03
CA ALA A 55 -5.42 1.05 -2.45
C ALA A 55 -3.99 1.52 -2.73
N VAL A 56 -3.24 0.71 -3.48
CA VAL A 56 -1.89 1.06 -3.87
C VAL A 56 -2.12 2.15 -4.90
N SER A 57 -2.11 3.42 -4.47
CA SER A 57 -2.46 4.61 -5.26
C SER A 57 -1.61 4.79 -6.52
N TYR A 58 -0.63 3.90 -6.75
CA TYR A 58 0.25 3.91 -7.91
C TYR A 58 0.56 2.49 -8.42
N LYS A 59 -0.45 1.63 -8.47
CA LYS A 59 -0.31 0.28 -9.06
C LYS A 59 0.00 0.42 -10.55
N GLY A 60 1.29 0.34 -10.92
CA GLY A 60 1.76 0.48 -12.30
C GLY A 60 3.00 1.33 -12.50
N LEU A 61 3.44 2.11 -11.50
CA LEU A 61 4.64 2.95 -11.60
C LEU A 61 5.93 2.12 -11.40
N THR A 62 6.08 1.02 -12.12
CA THR A 62 7.25 0.14 -12.02
C THR A 62 8.49 0.82 -12.62
N TYR A 63 9.69 0.32 -12.32
CA TYR A 63 10.93 0.77 -12.96
C TYR A 63 10.84 0.77 -14.49
N LYS A 64 10.19 -0.25 -15.07
CA LYS A 64 9.97 -0.33 -16.52
C LYS A 64 9.09 0.80 -17.03
N TYR A 65 8.04 1.18 -16.28
CA TYR A 65 7.18 2.30 -16.65
C TYR A 65 7.94 3.63 -16.60
N MET A 66 8.73 3.86 -15.54
CA MET A 66 9.56 5.07 -15.43
C MET A 66 10.57 5.16 -16.58
N GLU A 67 11.22 4.05 -16.91
CA GLU A 67 12.21 3.97 -17.98
C GLU A 67 11.61 4.26 -19.36
N GLN A 68 10.45 3.67 -19.67
CA GLN A 68 9.74 3.95 -20.93
C GLN A 68 9.23 5.39 -20.99
N TYR A 69 8.80 5.96 -19.86
CA TYR A 69 8.34 7.34 -19.82
C TYR A 69 9.49 8.32 -20.05
N ILE A 70 10.62 8.10 -19.37
CA ILE A 70 11.83 8.91 -19.57
C ILE A 70 12.26 8.80 -21.03
N GLU A 71 12.32 7.60 -21.62
CA GLU A 71 12.71 7.44 -23.03
C GLU A 71 11.80 8.19 -24.02
N ALA A 72 10.50 8.30 -23.71
CA ALA A 72 9.52 8.99 -24.56
C ALA A 72 9.44 10.52 -24.33
N HIS A 73 10.02 11.04 -23.24
CA HIS A 73 9.95 12.46 -22.86
C HIS A 73 11.33 13.09 -22.59
N ASP A 74 12.43 12.36 -22.77
CA ASP A 74 13.78 12.93 -22.70
C ASP A 74 14.05 13.78 -23.95
N ASP A 75 14.77 14.87 -23.75
CA ASP A 75 15.33 15.70 -24.82
C ASP A 75 16.38 14.91 -25.63
N GLU A 76 16.77 15.42 -26.81
CA GLU A 76 17.78 14.78 -27.69
C GLU A 76 19.11 14.43 -26.98
N GLN A 77 19.38 15.02 -25.81
CA GLN A 77 20.60 14.79 -25.02
C GLN A 77 20.53 13.65 -23.98
N LYS A 78 19.39 12.98 -23.78
CA LYS A 78 19.27 11.81 -22.86
C LYS A 78 19.75 12.08 -21.42
N SER A 79 19.62 13.32 -20.95
CA SER A 79 20.19 13.78 -19.68
C SER A 79 19.44 13.19 -18.48
N ILE A 80 18.11 13.09 -18.59
CA ILE A 80 17.23 12.60 -17.52
C ILE A 80 17.40 11.09 -17.35
N MET A 81 17.58 10.36 -18.46
CA MET A 81 17.91 8.94 -18.46
C MET A 81 19.26 8.64 -17.79
N ALA A 82 20.26 9.50 -17.98
CA ALA A 82 21.56 9.37 -17.32
C ALA A 82 21.45 9.52 -15.80
N THR A 83 20.69 10.53 -15.32
CA THR A 83 20.40 10.71 -13.89
C THR A 83 19.64 9.52 -13.31
N TYR A 84 18.64 9.00 -14.02
CA TYR A 84 17.89 7.82 -13.58
C TYR A 84 18.77 6.56 -13.45
N LYS A 85 19.66 6.31 -14.41
CA LYS A 85 20.62 5.18 -14.34
C LYS A 85 21.62 5.32 -13.21
N ASN A 86 22.04 6.55 -12.88
CA ASN A 86 22.90 6.84 -11.74
C ASN A 86 22.16 6.56 -10.41
N LEU A 87 20.94 7.06 -10.25
CA LEU A 87 20.09 6.80 -9.08
C LEU A 87 19.77 5.31 -8.88
N ARG A 88 19.58 4.57 -9.98
CA ARG A 88 19.35 3.12 -9.97
C ARG A 88 20.62 2.30 -9.68
N GLY A 89 21.78 2.96 -9.56
CA GLY A 89 23.06 2.29 -9.34
C GLY A 89 23.47 1.35 -10.49
N THR A 90 22.87 1.50 -11.67
CA THR A 90 23.14 0.66 -12.85
C THR A 90 24.15 1.31 -13.81
N SER A 91 24.63 2.52 -13.48
CA SER A 91 25.74 3.16 -14.19
C SER A 91 27.08 2.54 -13.79
N GLU A 92 28.03 2.42 -14.73
CA GLU A 92 29.38 1.85 -14.52
C GLU A 92 30.11 2.46 -13.30
N GLN A 93 29.89 3.74 -12.98
CA GLN A 93 30.47 4.41 -11.80
C GLN A 93 29.88 3.98 -10.44
N ALA A 94 28.63 3.51 -10.40
CA ALA A 94 27.96 3.11 -9.16
C ALA A 94 28.30 1.66 -8.78
N ALA A 95 28.53 0.80 -9.79
CA ALA A 95 29.01 -0.56 -9.60
C ALA A 95 30.42 -0.60 -8.99
N ASP A 96 31.28 0.36 -9.36
CA ASP A 96 32.66 0.47 -8.86
C ASP A 96 32.74 1.03 -7.42
N SER A 97 31.74 1.83 -7.00
CA SER A 97 31.79 2.59 -5.75
C SER A 97 31.06 1.95 -4.56
N PHE A 98 30.48 0.74 -4.69
CA PHE A 98 29.62 0.13 -3.64
C PHE A 98 28.48 1.08 -3.14
N ALA A 99 28.11 2.07 -3.95
CA ALA A 99 27.17 3.11 -3.55
C ALA A 99 25.78 2.48 -3.38
N GLU A 100 25.17 2.68 -2.23
CA GLU A 100 23.84 2.15 -1.91
C GLU A 100 22.85 2.64 -2.98
N THR A 101 22.20 1.69 -3.65
CA THR A 101 21.12 2.00 -4.59
C THR A 101 20.05 2.79 -3.83
N CYS A 102 19.68 3.97 -4.33
CA CYS A 102 18.58 4.74 -3.75
C CYS A 102 17.34 3.85 -3.64
N SER A 103 16.58 3.97 -2.54
CA SER A 103 15.38 3.17 -2.36
C SER A 103 14.39 3.46 -3.49
N TYR A 104 13.60 2.46 -3.89
CA TYR A 104 12.55 2.63 -4.90
C TYR A 104 11.63 3.84 -4.58
N GLN A 105 11.42 4.12 -3.29
CA GLN A 105 10.62 5.26 -2.86
C GLN A 105 11.28 6.60 -3.21
N GLU A 106 12.60 6.71 -3.12
CA GLU A 106 13.35 7.95 -3.43
C GLU A 106 13.42 8.18 -4.94
N ILE A 107 13.70 7.12 -5.71
CA ILE A 107 13.68 7.18 -7.18
C ILE A 107 12.29 7.56 -7.68
N LYS A 108 11.26 7.02 -7.03
CA LYS A 108 9.86 7.35 -7.31
C LYS A 108 9.53 8.81 -6.98
N ASP A 109 9.99 9.32 -5.85
CA ASP A 109 9.75 10.70 -5.45
C ASP A 109 10.43 11.66 -6.43
N TRP A 110 11.68 11.39 -6.79
CA TRP A 110 12.41 12.12 -7.84
C TRP A 110 11.64 12.11 -9.17
N PHE A 111 11.21 10.94 -9.63
CA PHE A 111 10.47 10.81 -10.89
C PHE A 111 9.16 11.63 -10.89
N LEU A 112 8.42 11.62 -9.79
CA LEU A 112 7.18 12.39 -9.67
C LEU A 112 7.42 13.91 -9.55
N ASN A 113 8.55 14.33 -8.99
CA ASN A 113 8.96 15.74 -8.98
C ASN A 113 9.42 16.21 -10.38
N THR A 114 10.17 15.39 -11.10
CA THR A 114 10.63 15.68 -12.46
C THR A 114 9.47 15.71 -13.46
N PHE A 115 8.52 14.78 -13.33
CA PHE A 115 7.35 14.68 -14.21
C PHE A 115 6.05 14.91 -13.43
N GLY A 116 5.81 16.16 -13.02
CA GLY A 116 4.59 16.56 -12.30
C GLY A 116 3.29 16.25 -13.06
N GLU A 117 3.35 16.19 -14.40
CA GLU A 117 2.20 15.82 -15.25
C GLU A 117 1.69 14.40 -15.01
N ILE A 118 2.60 13.46 -14.71
CA ILE A 118 2.24 12.07 -14.40
C ILE A 118 1.53 12.01 -13.05
N ALA A 119 1.98 12.80 -12.08
CA ALA A 119 1.32 12.89 -10.78
C ALA A 119 -0.13 13.39 -10.93
N GLU A 120 -0.36 14.39 -11.79
CA GLU A 120 -1.70 14.90 -12.11
C GLU A 120 -2.55 13.86 -12.87
N PHE A 121 -1.97 13.14 -13.83
CA PHE A 121 -2.65 12.07 -14.57
C PHE A 121 -3.08 10.91 -13.65
N HIS A 122 -2.25 10.55 -12.67
CA HIS A 122 -2.61 9.56 -11.66
C HIS A 122 -3.76 10.01 -10.77
N LYS A 123 -3.76 11.28 -10.32
CA LYS A 123 -4.89 11.86 -9.56
C LYS A 123 -6.17 11.86 -10.38
N MET A 124 -6.11 12.17 -11.68
CA MET A 124 -7.27 12.12 -12.58
C MET A 124 -7.84 10.71 -12.71
N ARG A 125 -6.98 9.70 -12.91
CA ARG A 125 -7.41 8.29 -12.97
C ARG A 125 -8.01 7.78 -11.66
N GLU A 126 -7.44 8.18 -10.52
CA GLU A 126 -7.98 7.82 -9.21
C GLU A 126 -9.39 8.39 -9.01
N LYS A 127 -9.64 9.64 -9.44
CA LYS A 127 -10.98 10.24 -9.44
C LYS A 127 -11.97 9.44 -10.31
N ILE A 128 -11.59 9.07 -11.53
CA ILE A 128 -12.46 8.29 -12.44
C ILE A 128 -12.82 6.92 -11.84
N LEU A 129 -11.84 6.22 -11.28
CA LEU A 129 -12.07 4.91 -10.65
C LEU A 129 -12.95 5.02 -9.40
N THR A 130 -12.79 6.08 -8.61
CA THR A 130 -13.60 6.31 -7.41
C THR A 130 -15.04 6.62 -7.78
N SER A 131 -15.27 7.43 -8.82
CA SER A 131 -16.62 7.69 -9.36
C SER A 131 -17.29 6.42 -9.87
N ALA A 132 -16.59 5.63 -10.69
CA ALA A 132 -17.13 4.38 -11.24
C ALA A 132 -17.45 3.31 -10.18
N ASN A 133 -16.70 3.30 -9.06
CA ASN A 133 -16.95 2.37 -7.97
C ASN A 133 -18.11 2.82 -7.06
N ASN A 134 -18.39 4.12 -6.98
CA ASN A 134 -19.57 4.66 -6.30
C ASN A 134 -20.85 4.39 -7.10
N GLU A 135 -20.81 4.50 -8.43
CA GLU A 135 -21.96 4.17 -9.31
C GLU A 135 -22.31 2.68 -9.32
N LYS A 136 -21.34 1.78 -9.09
CA LYS A 136 -21.60 0.34 -8.93
C LYS A 136 -22.13 -0.06 -7.55
N ALA A 137 -22.09 0.85 -6.58
CA ALA A 137 -22.51 0.59 -5.20
C ALA A 137 -23.86 1.25 -4.85
N ALA A 138 -24.44 2.02 -5.77
CA ALA A 138 -25.80 2.57 -5.71
C ALA A 138 -26.78 1.65 -6.45
#